data_AF-A0A968VEN7-F1
#
_entry.id   AF-A0A968VEN7-F1
#
_cell.length_a   1.000
_cell.length_b   1.000
_cell.length_c   1.000
_cell.angle_alpha   90.00
_cell.angle_beta   90.00
_cell.angle_gamma   90.00
#
_symmetry.space_group_name_H-M   'P 1'
#
loop_
_entity.id
_entity.type
_entity.pdbx_description
1 polymer ?
#
loop_
_entity_poly.entity_id
_entity_poly.type
_entity_poly.pdbx_seq_one_letter_code
_entity_poly.pdbx_strand_id
1 'polypeptide(L)'
;MDSLEEDYQAFRINAPEEIPFWVWLMENPDSPLPFPGQVNLKHHDLIHILLGVGVSQEEEALVVGWTLGNDPNLKRWHIPLFLWVARTLYPDPYRFREQDISPFYQGLEWGKRCPYLNQIDTNQTAETVREEYGIPTQKESLRQG
;
A
#
# COMPACT_ATOMS: atom_id res chain seq x y z
N MET A 1 7.63 22.31 10.53
CA MET A 1 6.58 21.49 9.89
C MET A 1 7.38 20.48 9.13
N ASP A 2 7.36 19.24 9.61
CA ASP A 2 8.23 18.21 9.07
C ASP A 2 7.63 17.79 7.72
N SER A 3 8.49 17.75 6.71
CA SER A 3 8.09 17.39 5.34
C SER A 3 7.87 15.88 5.22
N LEU A 4 7.14 15.44 4.21
CA LEU A 4 6.96 14.02 3.91
C LEU A 4 8.31 13.31 3.70
N GLU A 5 9.31 14.02 3.19
CA GLU A 5 10.67 13.51 3.05
C GLU A 5 11.31 13.23 4.41
N GLU A 6 11.14 14.11 5.40
CA GLU A 6 11.67 13.90 6.75
C GLU A 6 10.95 12.73 7.45
N ASP A 7 9.63 12.64 7.30
CA ASP A 7 8.83 11.50 7.79
C ASP A 7 9.29 10.18 7.15
N TYR A 8 9.56 10.19 5.84
CA TYR A 8 10.07 9.02 5.11
C TYR A 8 11.42 8.54 5.63
N GLN A 9 12.37 9.46 5.84
CA GLN A 9 13.70 9.10 6.35
C GLN A 9 13.64 8.49 7.75
N ALA A 10 12.64 8.86 8.56
CA ALA A 10 12.41 8.29 9.88
C ALA A 10 11.69 6.93 9.83
N PHE A 11 10.87 6.67 8.81
CA PHE A 11 10.00 5.48 8.73
C PHE A 11 10.57 4.30 7.94
N ARG A 12 11.44 4.54 6.94
CA ARG A 12 12.00 3.54 6.01
C ARG A 12 12.20 2.15 6.62
N ILE A 13 11.53 1.15 6.06
CA ILE A 13 11.43 -0.19 6.68
C ILE A 13 12.55 -1.11 6.18
N ASN A 14 12.47 -1.52 4.90
CA ASN A 14 13.28 -2.58 4.33
C ASN A 14 14.12 -2.08 3.16
N ALA A 15 15.27 -2.72 2.95
CA ALA A 15 16.04 -2.54 1.74
C ALA A 15 15.44 -3.36 0.58
N PRO A 16 15.53 -2.89 -0.68
CA PRO A 16 14.99 -3.62 -1.83
C PRO A 16 15.46 -5.07 -1.96
N GLU A 17 16.69 -5.35 -1.52
CA GLU A 17 17.32 -6.66 -1.59
C GLU A 17 16.69 -7.70 -0.64
N GLU A 18 15.88 -7.25 0.33
CA GLU A 18 15.22 -8.08 1.33
C GLU A 18 13.83 -8.55 0.90
N ILE A 19 13.32 -8.05 -0.22
CA ILE A 19 11.98 -8.37 -0.72
C ILE A 19 11.96 -9.75 -1.39
N PRO A 20 11.12 -10.69 -0.93
CA PRO A 20 11.05 -12.02 -1.53
C PRO A 20 10.57 -11.98 -2.98
N PHE A 21 11.05 -12.93 -3.81
CA PHE A 21 10.76 -13.00 -5.24
C PHE A 21 9.27 -12.85 -5.60
N TRP A 22 8.37 -13.56 -4.91
CA TRP A 22 6.94 -13.50 -5.22
C TRP A 22 6.30 -12.14 -4.87
N VAL A 23 6.76 -11.51 -3.80
CA VAL A 23 6.32 -10.15 -3.41
C VAL A 23 6.82 -9.16 -4.45
N TRP A 24 8.12 -9.23 -4.77
CA TRP A 24 8.73 -8.41 -5.81
C TRP A 24 8.04 -8.55 -7.16
N LEU A 25 7.75 -9.78 -7.60
CA LEU A 25 7.14 -10.04 -8.91
C LEU A 25 5.75 -9.40 -9.05
N MET A 26 4.97 -9.37 -7.97
CA MET A 26 3.60 -8.87 -7.98
C MET A 26 3.53 -7.36 -7.75
N GLU A 27 4.39 -6.81 -6.90
CA GLU A 27 4.22 -5.45 -6.35
C GLU A 27 5.30 -4.47 -6.80
N ASN A 28 6.43 -4.93 -7.35
CA ASN A 28 7.50 -4.04 -7.80
C ASN A 28 7.34 -3.63 -9.28
N PRO A 29 7.42 -2.34 -9.64
CA PRO A 29 7.31 -1.88 -11.02
C PRO A 29 8.45 -2.32 -11.94
N ASP A 30 9.61 -2.73 -11.38
CA ASP A 30 10.73 -3.29 -12.14
C ASP A 30 10.53 -4.78 -12.49
N SER A 31 9.43 -5.37 -12.02
CA SER A 31 9.02 -6.72 -12.40
C SER A 31 8.66 -6.81 -13.89
N PRO A 32 9.03 -7.90 -14.59
CA PRO A 32 8.62 -8.12 -15.97
C PRO A 32 7.12 -8.44 -16.12
N LEU A 33 6.42 -8.70 -15.02
CA LEU A 33 4.98 -8.91 -14.99
C LEU A 33 4.30 -7.56 -14.73
N PRO A 34 3.54 -6.97 -15.66
CA PRO A 34 2.82 -5.72 -15.41
C PRO A 34 1.52 -6.01 -14.62
N PHE A 35 1.65 -6.27 -13.32
CA PHE A 35 0.50 -6.47 -12.44
C PHE A 35 0.02 -5.12 -11.89
N PRO A 36 -1.29 -4.87 -11.75
CA PRO A 36 -1.77 -3.62 -11.17
C PRO A 36 -1.36 -3.46 -9.71
N GLY A 37 -1.22 -2.21 -9.26
CA GLY A 37 -0.84 -1.89 -7.88
C GLY A 37 0.66 -1.92 -7.64
N GLN A 38 1.46 -1.99 -8.70
CA GLN A 38 2.90 -1.91 -8.59
C GLN A 38 3.35 -0.53 -8.13
N VAL A 39 4.25 -0.52 -7.16
CA VAL A 39 4.76 0.69 -6.52
C VAL A 39 6.22 0.50 -6.12
N ASN A 40 7.03 1.54 -6.29
CA ASN A 40 8.41 1.47 -5.79
C ASN A 40 8.42 1.61 -4.25
N LEU A 41 9.49 1.14 -3.62
CA LEU A 41 9.60 1.08 -2.15
C LEU A 41 9.42 2.44 -1.48
N LYS A 42 9.96 3.52 -2.07
CA LYS A 42 9.76 4.86 -1.52
C LYS A 42 8.28 5.22 -1.48
N HIS A 43 7.56 5.07 -2.58
CA HIS A 43 6.13 5.40 -2.62
C HIS A 43 5.31 4.44 -1.74
N HIS A 44 5.70 3.17 -1.64
CA HIS A 44 5.07 2.22 -0.72
C HIS A 44 5.16 2.70 0.74
N ASP A 45 6.36 3.06 1.20
CA ASP A 45 6.59 3.59 2.55
C ASP A 45 5.88 4.94 2.76
N LEU A 46 5.77 5.77 1.72
CA LEU A 46 4.97 7.00 1.79
C LEU A 46 3.48 6.71 1.97
N ILE A 47 2.95 5.64 1.37
CA ILE A 47 1.54 5.25 1.55
C ILE A 47 1.28 4.85 3.00
N HIS A 48 2.19 4.13 3.65
CA HIS A 48 2.11 3.87 5.10
C HIS A 48 1.95 5.16 5.91
N ILE A 49 2.81 6.14 5.63
CA ILE A 49 2.76 7.46 6.27
C ILE A 49 1.43 8.14 5.96
N LEU A 50 0.98 8.17 4.70
CA LEU A 50 -0.26 8.84 4.30
C LEU A 50 -1.50 8.18 4.89
N LEU A 51 -1.54 6.87 5.05
CA LEU A 51 -2.66 6.16 5.69
C LEU A 51 -2.59 6.22 7.23
N GLY A 52 -1.41 6.54 7.76
CA GLY A 52 -1.15 6.64 9.20
C GLY A 52 -1.16 5.28 9.88
N VAL A 53 -0.62 4.26 9.20
CA VAL A 53 -0.56 2.86 9.64
C VAL A 53 0.89 2.45 9.94
N GLY A 54 1.05 1.42 10.77
CA GLY A 54 2.34 0.75 11.01
C GLY A 54 2.62 -0.38 10.01
N VAL A 55 3.48 -1.32 10.42
CA VAL A 55 4.03 -2.39 9.56
C VAL A 55 3.58 -3.79 9.99
N SER A 56 2.48 -3.89 10.74
CA SER A 56 1.91 -5.21 11.04
C SER A 56 1.33 -5.85 9.77
N GLN A 57 1.17 -7.16 9.79
CA GLN A 57 0.67 -7.91 8.62
C GLN A 57 -0.69 -7.41 8.10
N GLU A 58 -1.57 -7.00 9.01
CA GLU A 58 -2.89 -6.44 8.68
C GLU A 58 -2.77 -5.04 8.04
N GLU A 59 -1.81 -4.24 8.50
CA GLU A 59 -1.53 -2.91 7.96
C GLU A 59 -0.84 -2.97 6.59
N GLU A 60 0.11 -3.88 6.40
CA GLU A 60 0.70 -4.17 5.08
C GLU A 60 -0.37 -4.63 4.09
N ALA A 61 -1.29 -5.51 4.53
CA ALA A 61 -2.39 -5.95 3.70
C ALA A 61 -3.31 -4.79 3.28
N LEU A 62 -3.53 -3.82 4.18
CA LEU A 62 -4.25 -2.58 3.88
C LEU A 62 -3.50 -1.73 2.85
N VAL A 63 -2.19 -1.51 3.02
CA VAL A 63 -1.35 -0.75 2.08
C VAL A 63 -1.35 -1.38 0.69
N VAL A 64 -1.15 -2.68 0.60
CA VAL A 64 -1.20 -3.46 -0.65
C VAL A 64 -2.58 -3.41 -1.29
N GLY A 65 -3.64 -3.51 -0.48
CA GLY A 65 -5.01 -3.30 -0.96
C GLY A 65 -5.17 -1.92 -1.59
N TRP A 66 -4.65 -0.90 -0.92
CA TRP A 66 -4.72 0.49 -1.38
C TRP A 66 -3.97 0.70 -2.70
N THR A 67 -2.75 0.18 -2.85
CA THR A 67 -1.97 0.31 -4.10
C THR A 67 -2.71 -0.33 -5.26
N LEU A 68 -3.24 -1.54 -5.04
CA LEU A 68 -4.03 -2.26 -6.03
C LEU A 68 -5.29 -1.49 -6.42
N GLY A 69 -5.99 -0.91 -5.44
CA GLY A 69 -7.22 -0.14 -5.64
C GLY A 69 -7.01 1.20 -6.33
N ASN A 70 -5.82 1.81 -6.16
CA ASN A 70 -5.46 3.08 -6.75
C ASN A 70 -5.03 2.95 -8.22
N ASP A 71 -4.67 1.75 -8.68
CA ASP A 71 -4.24 1.51 -10.06
C ASP A 71 -5.42 1.53 -11.06
N PRO A 72 -5.39 2.40 -12.09
CA PRO A 72 -6.47 2.50 -13.08
C PRO A 72 -6.62 1.25 -13.96
N ASN A 73 -5.61 0.37 -14.02
CA ASN A 73 -5.65 -0.88 -14.79
C ASN A 73 -6.24 -2.05 -14.00
N LEU A 74 -6.66 -1.83 -12.75
CA LEU A 74 -7.28 -2.86 -11.93
C LEU A 74 -8.56 -3.41 -12.59
N LYS A 75 -8.61 -4.73 -12.74
CA LYS A 75 -9.77 -5.50 -13.19
C LYS A 75 -10.25 -6.39 -12.06
N ARG A 76 -11.54 -6.68 -12.03
CA ARG A 76 -12.17 -7.51 -10.98
C ARG A 76 -11.51 -8.87 -10.76
N TRP A 77 -10.92 -9.47 -11.81
CA TRP A 77 -10.26 -10.77 -11.73
C TRP A 77 -8.85 -10.72 -11.15
N HIS A 78 -8.18 -9.55 -11.15
CA HIS A 78 -6.86 -9.41 -10.53
C HIS A 78 -6.94 -9.61 -9.01
N ILE A 79 -8.03 -9.17 -8.37
CA ILE A 79 -8.22 -9.28 -6.92
C ILE A 79 -8.16 -10.74 -6.43
N PRO A 80 -8.99 -11.68 -6.94
CA PRO A 80 -8.90 -13.07 -6.50
C PRO A 80 -7.58 -13.75 -6.90
N LEU A 81 -6.97 -13.36 -8.03
CA LEU A 81 -5.65 -13.86 -8.39
C LEU A 81 -4.56 -13.40 -7.41
N PHE A 82 -4.55 -12.10 -7.08
CA PHE A 82 -3.61 -11.52 -6.12
C PHE A 82 -3.74 -12.20 -4.77
N LEU A 83 -4.96 -12.30 -4.24
CA LEU A 83 -5.22 -12.98 -2.97
C LEU A 83 -4.79 -14.45 -2.98
N TRP A 84 -4.95 -15.15 -4.11
CA TRP A 84 -4.45 -16.51 -4.23
C TRP A 84 -2.92 -16.56 -4.14
N VAL A 85 -2.20 -15.69 -4.87
CA VAL A 85 -0.74 -15.59 -4.81
C VAL A 85 -0.26 -15.21 -3.41
N ALA A 86 -0.81 -14.15 -2.82
CA ALA A 86 -0.43 -13.63 -1.50
C ALA A 86 -0.66 -14.63 -0.35
N ARG A 87 -1.65 -15.52 -0.49
CA ARG A 87 -1.94 -16.56 0.52
C ARG A 87 -1.18 -17.86 0.32
N THR A 88 -0.68 -18.14 -0.89
CA THR A 88 -0.10 -19.46 -1.21
C THR A 88 1.38 -19.41 -1.55
N LEU A 89 1.83 -18.37 -2.27
CA LEU A 89 3.20 -18.28 -2.80
C LEU A 89 4.09 -17.36 -1.96
N TYR A 90 3.51 -16.38 -1.27
CA TYR A 90 4.29 -15.50 -0.40
C TYR A 90 4.89 -16.31 0.77
N PRO A 91 6.17 -16.09 1.11
CA PRO A 91 6.77 -16.70 2.30
C PRO A 91 6.29 -15.98 3.56
N ASP A 92 6.38 -16.64 4.72
CA ASP A 92 6.27 -15.93 5.99
C ASP A 92 7.44 -14.93 6.14
N PRO A 93 7.24 -13.76 6.75
CA PRO A 93 5.99 -13.29 7.36
C PRO A 93 4.95 -12.72 6.38
N TYR A 94 5.32 -12.41 5.14
CA TYR A 94 4.50 -11.70 4.13
C TYR A 94 3.19 -12.40 3.71
N ARG A 95 3.02 -13.68 4.03
CA ARG A 95 1.86 -14.47 3.60
C ARG A 95 0.57 -13.99 4.27
N PHE A 96 -0.42 -13.67 3.45
CA PHE A 96 -1.74 -13.26 3.94
C PHE A 96 -2.48 -14.42 4.62
N ARG A 97 -3.13 -14.08 5.73
CA ARG A 97 -4.00 -14.92 6.56
C ARG A 97 -5.42 -14.39 6.50
N GLU A 98 -6.35 -15.10 7.13
CA GLU A 98 -7.77 -14.73 7.10
C GLU A 98 -8.04 -13.35 7.71
N GLN A 99 -7.31 -12.98 8.76
CA GLN A 99 -7.38 -11.68 9.41
C GLN A 99 -6.96 -10.51 8.49
N ASP A 100 -6.08 -10.77 7.52
CA ASP A 100 -5.53 -9.75 6.61
C ASP A 100 -6.48 -9.41 5.45
N ILE A 101 -7.47 -10.28 5.19
CA ILE A 101 -8.39 -10.12 4.06
C ILE A 101 -9.29 -8.90 4.22
N SER A 102 -9.79 -8.65 5.44
CA SER A 102 -10.65 -7.50 5.70
C SER A 102 -9.89 -6.16 5.55
N PRO A 103 -8.72 -5.98 6.18
CA PRO A 103 -7.84 -4.83 5.93
C PRO A 103 -7.50 -4.63 4.45
N PHE A 104 -7.19 -5.71 3.72
CA PHE A 104 -6.92 -5.63 2.28
C PHE A 104 -8.10 -5.06 1.48
N TYR A 105 -9.32 -5.56 1.70
CA TYR A 105 -10.49 -5.01 1.01
C TYR A 105 -10.81 -3.57 1.43
N GLN A 106 -10.53 -3.20 2.68
CA GLN A 106 -10.65 -1.82 3.13
C GLN A 106 -9.69 -0.90 2.36
N GLY A 107 -8.41 -1.29 2.29
CA GLY A 107 -7.40 -0.59 1.50
C GLY A 107 -7.82 -0.46 0.03
N LEU A 108 -8.31 -1.54 -0.57
CA LEU A 108 -8.80 -1.57 -1.95
C LEU A 108 -9.90 -0.53 -2.20
N GLU A 109 -10.88 -0.43 -1.30
CA GLU A 109 -11.96 0.55 -1.42
C GLU A 109 -11.48 1.98 -1.19
N TRP A 110 -10.49 2.19 -0.32
CA TRP A 110 -9.87 3.49 -0.10
C TRP A 110 -9.07 3.94 -1.32
N GLY A 111 -8.25 3.07 -1.89
CA GLY A 111 -7.44 3.36 -3.08
C GLY A 111 -8.29 3.77 -4.28
N LYS A 112 -9.44 3.12 -4.49
CA LYS A 112 -10.41 3.45 -5.56
C LYS A 112 -11.04 4.83 -5.44
N ARG A 113 -11.13 5.38 -4.22
CA ARG A 113 -11.73 6.69 -3.95
C ARG A 113 -10.72 7.82 -4.04
N CYS A 114 -9.43 7.50 -4.03
CA CYS A 114 -8.34 8.45 -4.15
C CYS A 114 -8.00 8.69 -5.63
N PRO A 115 -7.52 9.89 -6.01
CA PRO A 115 -6.89 10.10 -7.30
C PRO A 115 -5.71 9.14 -7.48
N TYR A 116 -5.39 8.77 -8.72
CA TYR A 116 -4.22 7.95 -9.01
C TYR A 116 -2.95 8.70 -8.61
N LEU A 117 -2.21 8.13 -7.65
CA LEU A 117 -1.01 8.71 -7.06
C LEU A 117 0.23 8.05 -7.68
N ASN A 118 0.57 8.46 -8.89
CA ASN A 118 1.83 8.06 -9.53
C ASN A 118 3.04 8.88 -9.05
N GLN A 119 2.79 10.05 -8.46
CA GLN A 119 3.79 10.98 -7.94
C GLN A 119 3.24 11.61 -6.67
N ILE A 120 4.03 11.58 -5.60
CA ILE A 120 3.72 12.25 -4.34
C ILE A 120 4.73 13.38 -4.17
N ASP A 121 4.26 14.62 -3.99
CA ASP A 121 5.15 15.75 -3.68
C ASP A 121 5.64 15.63 -2.23
N THR A 122 6.90 15.24 -2.06
CA THR A 122 7.46 14.97 -0.74
C THR A 122 7.87 16.23 0.03
N ASN A 123 7.78 17.41 -0.58
CA ASN A 123 8.09 18.68 0.08
C ASN A 123 6.95 19.20 0.97
N GLN A 124 5.75 18.64 0.82
CA GLN A 124 4.58 18.98 1.61
C GLN A 124 4.50 18.12 2.88
N THR A 125 3.62 18.48 3.81
CA THR A 125 3.36 17.63 4.99
C THR A 125 2.40 16.50 4.64
N ALA A 126 2.43 15.39 5.39
CA ALA A 126 1.47 14.30 5.22
C ALA A 126 0.00 14.76 5.34
N GLU A 127 -0.27 15.74 6.22
CA GLU A 127 -1.60 16.31 6.42
C GLU A 127 -2.08 17.04 5.16
N THR A 128 -1.24 17.91 4.58
CA THR A 128 -1.58 18.65 3.36
C THR A 128 -1.87 17.70 2.19
N VAL A 129 -1.04 16.67 2.01
CA VAL A 129 -1.26 15.67 0.94
C VAL A 129 -2.56 14.89 1.18
N ARG A 130 -2.86 14.49 2.43
CA ARG A 130 -4.13 13.80 2.71
C ARG A 130 -5.34 14.65 2.37
N GLU A 131 -5.32 15.93 2.74
CA GLU A 131 -6.42 16.86 2.45
C GLU A 131 -6.60 17.11 0.95
N GLU A 132 -5.50 17.32 0.23
CA GLU A 132 -5.51 17.56 -1.22
C GLU A 132 -6.09 16.37 -1.99
N TYR A 133 -5.70 15.15 -1.62
CA TYR A 133 -6.06 13.93 -2.33
C TYR A 133 -7.24 13.18 -1.71
N GLY A 134 -7.82 13.68 -0.61
CA GLY A 134 -8.92 13.05 0.10
C GLY A 134 -8.58 11.67 0.66
N ILE A 135 -7.33 11.46 1.11
CA ILE A 135 -6.84 10.17 1.58
C ILE A 135 -7.38 9.88 2.98
N PRO A 136 -8.14 8.79 3.19
CA PRO A 136 -8.65 8.43 4.50
C PRO A 136 -7.52 7.92 5.41
N THR A 137 -7.62 8.20 6.72
CA THR A 137 -6.68 7.66 7.70
C THR A 137 -7.29 6.55 8.54
N GLN A 138 -6.45 5.61 9.01
CA GLN A 138 -6.90 4.53 9.90
C GLN A 138 -7.53 5.05 11.18
N LYS A 139 -7.00 6.14 11.76
CA LYS A 139 -7.52 6.79 12.96
C LYS A 139 -8.94 7.33 12.82
N GLU A 140 -9.36 7.74 11.62
CA GLU A 140 -10.72 8.24 11.37
C GLU A 140 -11.73 7.10 11.24
N SER A 141 -11.31 5.95 10.70
CA SER A 141 -12.17 4.78 10.54
C SER A 141 -12.59 4.15 11.88
N LEU A 142 -11.70 4.20 12.89
CA LEU A 142 -11.97 3.69 14.24
C LEU A 142 -12.92 4.58 15.07
N ARG A 143 -13.21 5.82 14.64
CA ARG A 143 -14.14 6.73 15.33
C ARG A 143 -15.59 6.58 14.89
N GLN A 144 -15.85 5.78 13.87
CA GLN A 144 -17.19 5.56 13.30
C GLN A 144 -17.72 4.13 13.51
N GLY A 145 -17.02 3.31 14.30
CA GLY A 145 -17.39 1.93 14.65
C GLY A 145 -17.94 1.79 16.07
#